data_AF-A0A351K134-F1
#
_entry.id   AF-A0A351K134-F1
#
_cell.length_a   1.000
_cell.length_b   1.000
_cell.length_c   1.000
_cell.angle_alpha   90.00
_cell.angle_beta   90.00
_cell.angle_gamma   90.00
#
_symmetry.space_group_name_H-M   'P 1'
#
loop_
_entity.id
_entity.type
_entity.pdbx_description
1 polymer ?
#
loop_
_entity_poly.entity_id
_entity_poly.type
_entity_poly.pdbx_seq_one_letter_code
_entity_poly.pdbx_strand_id
1 'polypeptide(L)' 'MEQLTNETVELLQTMIRNQCVNDGTAESGQEERNADTLVNFIEGAGLDVEVYDAAPGRRSMVARIEGSDP' A
#
# COMPACT_ATOMS: atom_id res chain seq x y z
N MET A 1 -13.66 17.09 -7.39
CA MET A 1 -14.32 15.92 -6.77
C MET A 1 -14.21 14.72 -7.69
N GLU A 2 -14.67 14.83 -8.94
CA GLU A 2 -14.57 13.75 -9.95
C GLU A 2 -13.14 13.24 -10.20
N GLN A 3 -12.14 14.14 -10.24
CA GLN A 3 -10.73 13.74 -10.37
C GLN A 3 -10.26 12.81 -9.23
N LEU A 4 -10.43 13.21 -7.96
CA LEU A 4 -10.06 12.39 -6.80
C LEU A 4 -10.83 11.08 -6.76
N THR A 5 -12.11 11.08 -7.16
CA THR A 5 -12.90 9.86 -7.30
C THR A 5 -12.27 8.92 -8.33
N ASN A 6 -11.91 9.42 -9.50
CA ASN A 6 -11.29 8.60 -10.56
C ASN A 6 -9.92 8.07 -10.13
N GLU A 7 -9.08 8.90 -9.52
CA GLU A 7 -7.77 8.48 -8.99
C GLU A 7 -7.91 7.38 -7.92
N THR A 8 -8.87 7.54 -7.00
CA THR A 8 -9.16 6.54 -5.97
C THR A 8 -9.66 5.23 -6.58
N VAL A 9 -10.52 5.31 -7.60
CA VAL A 9 -11.04 4.13 -8.31
C VAL A 9 -9.92 3.40 -9.04
N GLU A 10 -9.03 4.11 -9.72
CA GLU A 10 -7.88 3.50 -10.42
C GLU A 10 -6.92 2.81 -9.43
N LEU A 11 -6.61 3.45 -8.31
CA LEU A 11 -5.81 2.84 -7.25
C LEU A 11 -6.47 1.55 -6.73
N LEU A 12 -7.76 1.61 -6.38
CA LEU A 12 -8.50 0.45 -5.88
C LEU A 12 -8.54 -0.69 -6.91
N GLN A 13 -8.80 -0.38 -8.18
CA GLN A 13 -8.80 -1.39 -9.24
C GLN A 13 -7.42 -2.03 -9.40
N THR A 14 -6.34 -1.26 -9.31
CA THR A 14 -4.97 -1.77 -9.34
C THR A 14 -4.72 -2.75 -8.18
N MET A 15 -5.09 -2.37 -6.96
CA MET A 15 -4.95 -3.23 -5.78
C MET A 15 -5.77 -4.52 -5.85
N ILE A 16 -6.96 -4.47 -6.44
CA ILE A 16 -7.80 -5.66 -6.68
C ILE A 16 -7.13 -6.59 -7.71
N ARG A 17 -6.59 -6.03 -8.80
CA ARG A 17 -5.90 -6.79 -9.85
C ARG A 17 -4.60 -7.44 -9.39
N ASN A 18 -3.97 -6.93 -8.32
CA ASN A 18 -2.81 -7.58 -7.70
C ASN A 18 -3.13 -8.93 -7.06
N GLN A 19 -4.42 -9.21 -6.81
CA GLN A 19 -4.93 -10.48 -6.27
C GLN A 19 -4.25 -10.89 -4.97
N CYS A 20 -4.02 -9.93 -4.07
CA CYS A 20 -3.44 -10.21 -2.76
C CYS A 20 -4.45 -10.91 -1.83
N VAL A 21 -4.65 -12.21 -2.03
CA VAL A 21 -5.63 -13.03 -1.28
C VAL A 21 -4.89 -13.87 -0.24
N ASN A 22 -5.19 -13.61 1.03
CA ASN A 22 -4.67 -14.38 2.16
C ASN A 22 -5.61 -15.57 2.44
N ASP A 23 -5.13 -16.79 2.22
CA ASP A 23 -5.86 -18.04 2.48
C ASP A 23 -5.57 -18.64 3.87
N GLY A 24 -4.77 -17.95 4.69
CA GLY A 24 -4.36 -18.35 6.03
C GLY A 24 -2.99 -19.03 6.11
N THR A 25 -2.35 -19.36 4.99
CA THR A 25 -0.97 -19.87 4.96
C THR A 25 0.07 -18.74 5.01
N ALA A 26 1.30 -19.04 5.42
CA ALA A 26 2.34 -18.02 5.58
C ALA A 26 2.84 -17.50 4.20
N GLU A 27 2.75 -18.33 3.18
CA GLU A 27 3.23 -18.08 1.83
C GLU A 27 2.15 -17.49 0.89
N SER A 28 0.90 -17.38 1.34
CA SER A 28 -0.17 -16.73 0.58
C SER A 28 -0.22 -15.22 0.81
N GLY A 29 -1.25 -14.56 0.29
CA GLY A 29 -1.43 -13.12 0.46
C GLY A 29 -0.65 -12.31 -0.56
N GLN A 30 0.65 -12.53 -0.74
CA GLN A 30 1.50 -11.76 -1.65
C GLN A 30 1.32 -10.24 -1.42
N GLU A 31 1.19 -9.85 -0.16
CA GLU A 31 0.89 -8.49 0.28
C GLU A 31 1.93 -7.48 -0.21
N GLU A 32 3.16 -7.93 -0.49
CA GLU A 32 4.22 -7.13 -1.12
C GLU A 32 3.76 -6.36 -2.36
N ARG A 33 2.88 -6.93 -3.20
CA ARG A 33 2.40 -6.24 -4.41
C ARG A 33 1.56 -5.02 -4.08
N ASN A 34 0.68 -5.14 -3.10
CA ASN A 34 -0.16 -4.02 -2.65
C ASN A 34 0.64 -3.01 -1.84
N ALA A 35 1.60 -3.48 -1.02
CA ALA A 35 2.51 -2.59 -0.32
C ALA A 35 3.32 -1.73 -1.31
N ASP A 36 3.91 -2.35 -2.34
CA ASP A 36 4.69 -1.65 -3.36
C ASP A 36 3.81 -0.70 -4.21
N THR A 37 2.58 -1.12 -4.53
CA THR A 37 1.60 -0.25 -5.21
C THR A 37 1.32 1.03 -4.40
N LEU A 38 1.12 0.89 -3.09
CA LEU A 38 0.83 2.02 -2.21
C LEU A 38 2.06 2.92 -2.01
N VAL A 39 3.25 2.35 -1.83
CA VAL A 39 4.52 3.10 -1.74
C VAL A 39 4.73 3.96 -2.98
N ASN A 40 4.55 3.39 -4.18
CA ASN A 40 4.66 4.13 -5.43
C ASN A 40 3.58 5.21 -5.57
N PHE A 41 2.35 4.94 -5.11
CA PHE A 41 1.26 5.91 -5.18
C PHE A 41 1.49 7.14 -4.31
N ILE A 42 2.11 6.97 -3.13
CA ILE A 42 2.39 8.07 -2.19
C ILE A 42 3.78 8.69 -2.37
N GLU A 43 4.57 8.20 -3.33
CA GLU A 43 5.89 8.73 -3.62
C GLU A 43 5.81 10.23 -3.94
N GLY A 44 6.68 11.02 -3.33
CA GLY A 44 6.70 12.48 -3.53
C GLY A 44 5.62 13.26 -2.78
N ALA A 45 4.74 12.60 -2.00
CA ALA A 45 3.73 13.27 -1.17
C ALA A 45 4.30 13.95 0.10
N GLY A 46 5.62 13.86 0.33
CA GLY A 46 6.28 14.42 1.51
C GLY A 46 6.06 13.62 2.80
N LEU A 47 5.71 12.33 2.67
CA LEU A 47 5.51 11.42 3.79
C LEU A 47 6.80 10.70 4.15
N ASP A 48 7.02 10.46 5.43
CA ASP A 48 8.03 9.51 5.90
C ASP A 48 7.47 8.09 5.74
N VAL A 49 8.15 7.24 4.96
CA VAL A 49 7.68 5.92 4.57
C VAL A 49 8.73 4.87 4.93
N GLU A 50 8.30 3.89 5.72
CA GLU A 50 9.10 2.72 6.09
C GLU A 50 8.43 1.45 5.58
N VAL A 51 9.25 0.47 5.18
CA VAL A 51 8.78 -0.86 4.77
C VAL A 51 9.39 -1.94 5.65
N TYR A 52 8.60 -2.95 5.98
CA TYR A 52 9.00 -4.05 6.85
C TYR A 52 8.53 -5.37 6.26
N ASP A 53 9.44 -6.33 6.13
CA ASP A 53 9.14 -7.67 5.65
C ASP A 53 9.14 -8.65 6.85
N ALA A 54 7.97 -9.18 7.21
CA ALA A 54 7.84 -10.14 8.31
C ALA A 54 8.26 -11.56 7.89
N ALA A 55 8.11 -11.86 6.61
CA ALA A 55 8.51 -13.08 5.90
C ALA A 55 8.52 -12.77 4.38
N PRO A 56 9.07 -13.64 3.51
CA PRO A 56 8.98 -13.45 2.07
C PRO A 56 7.52 -13.24 1.61
N GLY A 57 7.25 -12.19 0.82
CA GLY A 57 5.91 -11.84 0.35
C GLY A 57 5.02 -11.08 1.34
N ARG A 58 5.41 -11.00 2.62
CA ARG A 58 4.61 -10.45 3.74
C ARG A 58 5.06 -9.04 4.14
N ARG A 59 5.00 -8.10 3.20
CA ARG A 59 5.43 -6.70 3.40
C ARG A 59 4.34 -5.86 4.07
N SER A 60 4.75 -5.04 5.03
CA SER A 60 3.99 -3.90 5.54
C SER A 60 4.65 -2.60 5.12
N MET A 61 3.85 -1.58 4.80
CA MET A 61 4.31 -0.20 4.68
C MET A 61 3.71 0.67 5.80
N VAL A 62 4.51 1.57 6.33
CA VAL A 62 4.11 2.55 7.35
C VAL A 62 4.42 3.93 6.81
N ALA A 63 3.38 4.72 6.53
CA ALA A 63 3.52 6.13 6.15
C ALA A 63 3.13 7.03 7.32
N ARG A 64 3.94 8.06 7.60
CA ARG A 64 3.73 9.00 8.69
C ARG A 64 3.44 10.40 8.14
N ILE A 65 2.43 11.04 8.72
CA ILE A 65 2.07 12.43 8.46
C ILE A 65 2.33 13.18 9.77
N GLU A 66 3.17 14.20 9.71
CA GLU A 66 3.48 15.03 10.88
C GLU A 66 2.21 15.73 11.41
N GLY A 67 2.07 15.71 12.73
CA GLY A 67 1.00 16.43 13.41
C GLY A 67 1.24 17.93 13.38
N SER A 68 0.17 18.71 13.63
CA SER A 68 0.29 20.16 13.80
C SER A 68 0.82 20.57 15.18
N ASP A 69 0.93 19.62 16.11
CA ASP A 69 1.46 19.80 17.47
C ASP A 69 2.43 18.62 17.76
N PRO A 70 3.74 18.81 17.54
CA PRO A 70 4.75 17.74 17.55
C PRO A 70 5.21 17.32 18.95
#